data_AF-A0A8T7MN85-F1
#
_entry.id   AF-A0A8T7MN85-F1
#
_cell.length_a   1.000
_cell.length_b   1.000
_cell.length_c   1.000
_cell.angle_alpha   90.00
_cell.angle_beta   90.00
_cell.angle_gamma   90.00
#
_symmetry.space_group_name_H-M   'P 1'
#
loop_
_entity.id
_entity.type
_entity.pdbx_description
1 polymer ?
#
loop_
_entity_poly.entity_id
_entity_poly.type
_entity_poly.pdbx_seq_one_letter_code
_entity_poly.pdbx_strand_id
1 'polypeptide(L)'
;MGREELASNLFRITQTDAKLRDEGIVGQTKAINTHREVGQKVRKAIEDIGGKMPETLPAEPSIKPLLDEKKKKRKKAIPPQGQAALPMEEETTTSVAGSEPEGGA
;
A
#
# COMPACT_ATOMS: atom_id res chain seq x y z
N MET A 1 -1.15 -11.94 14.85
CA MET A 1 -1.10 -13.00 13.83
C MET A 1 -0.04 -13.95 14.29
N GLY A 2 -0.24 -15.24 14.10
CA GLY A 2 0.77 -16.24 14.45
C GLY A 2 2.05 -16.04 13.62
N ARG A 3 3.21 -16.42 14.17
CA ARG A 3 4.48 -16.39 13.42
C ARG A 3 4.44 -17.31 12.20
N GLU A 4 3.81 -18.46 12.34
CA GLU A 4 3.62 -19.46 11.27
C GLU A 4 2.71 -18.96 10.15
N GLU A 5 1.63 -18.26 10.50
CA GLU A 5 0.73 -17.60 9.54
C GLU A 5 1.47 -16.55 8.71
N LEU A 6 2.24 -15.69 9.38
CA LEU A 6 3.02 -14.65 8.74
C LEU A 6 4.09 -15.25 7.82
N ALA A 7 4.79 -16.28 8.29
CA ALA A 7 5.78 -17.01 7.50
C ALA A 7 5.14 -17.63 6.25
N SER A 8 3.99 -18.28 6.40
CA SER A 8 3.25 -18.89 5.29
C SER A 8 2.78 -17.85 4.27
N ASN A 9 2.30 -16.70 4.74
CA ASN A 9 1.90 -15.61 3.86
C ASN A 9 3.10 -15.03 3.08
N LEU A 10 4.19 -14.73 3.78
CA LEU A 10 5.41 -14.21 3.17
C LEU A 10 5.99 -15.21 2.16
N PHE A 11 6.01 -16.50 2.51
CA PHE A 11 6.49 -17.56 1.64
C PHE A 11 5.65 -17.66 0.36
N ARG A 12 4.32 -17.66 0.46
CA ARG A 12 3.44 -17.62 -0.72
C ARG A 12 3.73 -16.42 -1.61
N ILE A 13 3.89 -15.22 -1.03
CA ILE A 13 4.13 -13.97 -1.78
C ILE A 13 5.48 -14.05 -2.52
N THR A 14 6.55 -14.38 -1.79
CA THR A 14 7.90 -14.45 -2.34
C THR A 14 8.03 -15.51 -3.43
N GLN A 15 7.45 -16.68 -3.23
CA GLN A 15 7.46 -17.73 -4.26
C GLN A 15 6.57 -17.41 -5.47
N THR A 16 5.48 -16.66 -5.26
CA THR A 16 4.69 -16.15 -6.39
C THR A 16 5.51 -15.16 -7.20
N ASP A 17 6.18 -14.20 -6.55
CA ASP A 17 7.00 -13.19 -7.24
C ASP A 17 8.14 -13.84 -8.03
N ALA A 18 8.86 -14.78 -7.41
CA ALA A 18 9.89 -15.55 -8.09
C ALA A 18 9.34 -16.26 -9.35
N LYS A 19 8.23 -16.99 -9.21
CA LYS A 19 7.60 -17.71 -10.33
C LYS A 19 7.10 -16.77 -11.43
N LEU A 20 6.56 -15.59 -11.09
CA LEU A 20 6.14 -14.61 -12.09
C LEU A 20 7.32 -14.09 -12.91
N ARG A 21 8.46 -13.85 -12.25
CA ARG A 21 9.68 -13.33 -12.89
C ARG A 21 10.37 -14.40 -13.74
N ASP A 22 10.53 -15.60 -13.20
CA ASP A 22 11.25 -16.69 -13.85
C ASP A 22 10.51 -17.23 -15.08
N GLU A 23 9.18 -17.33 -15.01
CA GLU A 23 8.35 -17.82 -16.12
C GLU A 23 7.87 -16.69 -17.05
N GLY A 24 8.26 -15.44 -16.80
CA GLY A 24 7.88 -14.28 -17.62
C GLY A 24 6.36 -14.06 -17.68
N ILE A 25 5.65 -14.30 -16.57
CA ILE A 25 4.19 -14.29 -16.55
C ILE A 25 3.69 -12.84 -16.48
N VAL A 26 3.10 -12.40 -17.59
CA VAL A 26 2.52 -11.05 -17.71
C VAL A 26 0.99 -11.13 -17.83
N GLY A 27 0.31 -10.16 -17.22
CA GLY A 27 -1.14 -9.99 -17.29
C GLY A 27 -1.87 -10.46 -16.04
N GLN A 28 -2.93 -9.73 -15.68
CA GLN A 28 -3.69 -9.90 -14.44
C GLN A 28 -4.18 -11.33 -14.25
N THR A 29 -4.86 -11.91 -15.24
CA THR A 29 -5.46 -13.25 -15.15
C THR A 29 -4.42 -14.33 -14.87
N LYS A 30 -3.29 -14.27 -15.57
CA LYS A 30 -2.21 -15.25 -15.38
C LYS A 30 -1.56 -15.08 -14.01
N ALA A 31 -1.30 -13.85 -13.58
CA ALA A 31 -0.73 -13.57 -12.26
C ALA A 31 -1.63 -14.06 -11.11
N ILE A 32 -2.95 -13.84 -11.23
CA ILE A 32 -3.94 -14.36 -10.27
C ILE A 32 -3.91 -15.89 -10.22
N ASN A 33 -3.87 -16.55 -11.39
CA ASN A 33 -3.81 -18.00 -11.47
C ASN A 33 -2.53 -18.56 -10.83
N THR A 34 -1.38 -17.95 -11.12
CA THR A 34 -0.09 -18.32 -10.51
C THR A 34 -0.11 -18.15 -9.00
N HIS A 35 -0.60 -17.02 -8.50
CA HIS A 35 -0.72 -16.78 -7.06
C HIS A 35 -1.61 -17.82 -6.37
N ARG A 36 -2.72 -18.20 -7.02
CA ARG A 36 -3.64 -19.23 -6.52
C ARG A 36 -2.99 -20.61 -6.49
N GLU A 37 -2.24 -20.98 -7.53
CA GLU A 37 -1.52 -22.25 -7.61
C GLU A 37 -0.46 -22.35 -6.51
N VAL A 38 0.36 -21.32 -6.34
CA VAL A 38 1.37 -21.26 -5.26
C VAL A 38 0.67 -21.37 -3.90
N GLY A 39 -0.43 -20.63 -3.68
CA GLY A 39 -1.20 -20.71 -2.45
C GLY A 39 -1.80 -22.09 -2.16
N GLN A 40 -2.18 -22.86 -3.20
CA GLN A 40 -2.61 -24.25 -3.04
C GLN A 40 -1.46 -25.16 -2.60
N LYS A 41 -0.28 -25.00 -3.21
CA LYS A 41 0.93 -25.76 -2.84
C LYS A 41 1.36 -25.49 -1.40
N VAL A 42 1.32 -24.24 -0.96
CA VAL A 42 1.63 -23.87 0.42
C VAL A 42 0.65 -24.51 1.40
N ARG A 43 -0.66 -24.49 1.10
CA ARG A 43 -1.67 -25.17 1.94
C ARG A 43 -1.45 -26.66 2.02
N LYS A 44 -1.18 -27.32 0.88
CA LYS A 44 -0.88 -28.74 0.85
C LYS A 44 0.36 -29.06 1.70
N ALA A 45 1.42 -28.25 1.61
CA ALA A 45 2.60 -28.43 2.44
C ALA A 45 2.31 -28.29 3.94
N ILE A 46 1.43 -27.36 4.35
CA ILE A 46 0.98 -27.20 5.74
C ILE A 46 0.20 -28.43 6.20
N GLU A 47 -0.68 -28.97 5.35
CA GLU A 47 -1.43 -30.19 5.62
C GLU A 47 -0.51 -31.42 5.75
N ASP A 48 0.44 -31.57 4.82
CA ASP A 48 1.39 -32.69 4.77
C ASP A 48 2.29 -32.76 6.03
N ILE A 49 2.65 -31.60 6.61
CA ILE A 49 3.42 -31.54 7.87
C ILE A 49 2.54 -31.64 9.13
N GLY A 50 1.21 -31.75 8.99
CA GLY A 50 0.26 -31.78 10.10
C GLY A 50 0.06 -30.42 10.78
N GLY A 51 0.32 -29.33 10.09
CA GLY A 51 0.15 -27.97 10.58
C GLY A 51 -1.31 -27.52 10.61
N LYS A 52 -1.63 -26.48 11.39
CA LYS A 52 -2.97 -25.91 11.45
C LYS A 52 -3.26 -25.09 10.19
N MET A 53 -4.39 -25.36 9.55
CA MET A 53 -4.77 -24.71 8.29
C MET A 53 -5.06 -23.20 8.47
N PRO A 54 -4.55 -22.33 7.58
CA PRO A 54 -4.73 -20.88 7.67
C PRO A 54 -6.18 -20.42 7.80
N GLU A 55 -7.11 -21.09 7.14
CA GLU A 55 -8.55 -20.81 7.17
C GLU A 55 -9.23 -21.16 8.51
N THR A 56 -8.60 -21.98 9.34
CA THR A 56 -9.13 -22.38 10.66
C THR A 56 -8.61 -21.50 11.80
N LEU A 57 -7.78 -20.52 11.47
CA LEU A 57 -7.18 -19.63 12.45
C LEU A 57 -8.15 -18.48 12.76
N PRO A 58 -8.24 -18.06 14.04
CA PRO A 58 -9.12 -16.99 14.42
C PRO A 58 -8.69 -15.68 13.75
N ALA A 59 -9.67 -14.84 13.38
CA ALA A 59 -9.38 -13.54 12.82
C ALA A 59 -8.65 -12.65 13.86
N GLU A 60 -7.63 -11.94 13.39
CA GLU A 60 -6.89 -11.00 14.22
C GLU A 60 -7.79 -9.83 14.68
N PRO A 61 -7.62 -9.30 15.91
CA PRO A 61 -8.33 -8.11 16.35
C PRO A 61 -8.11 -6.91 15.42
N SER A 62 -9.10 -6.02 15.38
CA SER A 62 -9.06 -4.83 14.53
C SER A 62 -7.89 -3.91 14.84
N ILE A 63 -7.32 -3.27 13.82
CA ILE A 63 -6.19 -2.33 13.93
C ILE A 63 -6.65 -0.95 14.45
N LYS A 64 -7.97 -0.67 14.46
CA LYS A 64 -8.57 0.61 14.93
C LYS A 64 -7.99 1.13 16.26
N PRO A 65 -7.98 0.36 17.36
CA PRO A 65 -7.41 0.81 18.63
C PRO A 65 -5.94 1.24 18.54
N LEU A 66 -5.12 0.53 17.75
CA LEU A 66 -3.71 0.86 17.55
C LEU A 66 -3.53 2.17 16.76
N LEU A 67 -4.39 2.42 15.78
CA LEU A 67 -4.40 3.68 15.01
C LEU A 67 -4.79 4.86 15.89
N ASP A 68 -5.80 4.69 16.74
CA ASP A 68 -6.27 5.75 17.63
C ASP A 68 -5.25 6.07 18.72
N GLU A 69 -4.54 5.07 19.24
CA GLU A 69 -3.43 5.27 20.16
C GLU A 69 -2.26 6.02 19.48
N LYS A 70 -1.88 5.63 18.24
CA LYS A 70 -0.86 6.34 17.46
C LYS A 70 -1.26 7.78 17.16
N LYS A 71 -2.52 8.05 16.81
CA LYS A 71 -3.04 9.41 16.61
C LYS A 71 -2.97 10.23 17.89
N LYS A 72 -3.35 9.65 19.04
CA LYS A 72 -3.28 10.32 20.34
C LYS A 72 -1.83 10.62 20.75
N LYS A 73 -0.90 9.71 20.52
CA LYS A 73 0.55 9.92 20.74
C LYS A 73 1.12 11.02 19.83
N ARG A 74 0.73 11.04 18.54
CA ARG A 74 1.11 12.11 17.61
C ARG A 74 0.58 13.49 18.03
N LYS A 75 -0.68 13.58 18.47
CA LYS A 75 -1.27 14.84 18.98
C LYS A 75 -0.61 15.35 20.27
N LYS A 76 -0.03 14.45 21.08
CA LYS A 76 0.74 14.82 22.28
C LYS A 76 2.18 15.26 21.98
N ALA A 77 2.75 14.74 20.88
CA ALA A 77 4.12 15.05 20.47
C ALA A 77 4.25 16.35 19.64
N ILE A 78 3.12 16.89 19.16
CA ILE A 78 3.07 18.19 18.46
C ILE A 78 2.56 19.22 19.48
N PRO A 79 3.39 20.13 20.01
CA PRO A 79 2.89 21.23 20.81
C PRO A 79 1.98 22.11 19.93
N PRO A 80 0.87 22.67 20.46
CA PRO A 80 0.03 23.57 19.71
C PRO A 80 0.86 24.81 19.35
N GLN A 81 1.29 24.92 18.10
CA GLN A 81 1.83 26.18 17.59
C GLN A 81 0.64 27.15 17.49
N GLY A 82 0.53 28.03 18.49
CA GLY A 82 -0.24 29.24 18.37
C GLY A 82 0.40 30.12 17.29
N GLN A 83 -0.42 30.51 16.31
CA GLN A 83 -0.29 31.72 15.49
C GLN A 83 1.13 32.12 15.07
N ALA A 84 1.53 31.71 13.87
CA ALA A 84 2.36 32.54 13.01
C ALA A 84 1.71 32.52 11.62
N ALA A 85 0.92 33.55 11.33
CA ALA A 85 0.47 33.82 9.98
C ALA A 85 1.72 34.04 9.12
N LEU A 86 1.92 33.16 8.13
CA LEU A 86 2.87 33.43 7.05
C LEU A 86 2.30 34.59 6.21
N PRO A 87 3.07 35.65 5.92
CA PRO A 87 2.62 36.66 4.99
C PRO A 87 2.43 36.00 3.63
N MET A 88 1.22 36.17 3.07
CA MET A 88 0.97 35.87 1.67
C MET A 88 1.66 36.97 0.86
N GLU A 89 2.76 36.62 0.19
CA GLU A 89 3.35 37.46 -0.84
C GLU A 89 2.32 37.56 -1.97
N GLU A 90 1.73 38.74 -2.20
CA GLU A 90 0.82 38.97 -3.32
C GLU A 90 1.59 38.87 -4.64
N GLU A 91 1.23 37.90 -5.47
CA GLU A 91 1.62 37.91 -6.88
C GLU A 91 0.89 39.06 -7.58
N THR A 92 1.60 40.16 -7.80
CA THR A 92 1.14 41.28 -8.62
C THR A 92 0.89 40.80 -10.05
N THR A 93 -0.37 40.88 -10.47
CA THR A 93 -0.81 40.68 -11.84
C THR A 93 -0.28 41.81 -12.73
N THR A 94 0.90 41.62 -13.32
CA THR A 94 1.32 42.48 -14.44
C THR A 94 0.63 42.00 -15.70
N SER A 95 -0.49 42.64 -16.05
CA SER A 95 -1.14 42.49 -17.34
C SER A 95 -0.20 43.00 -18.44
N VAL A 96 0.34 42.10 -19.26
CA VAL A 96 0.99 42.50 -20.51
C VAL A 96 -0.10 42.80 -21.52
N ALA A 97 -0.29 44.10 -21.79
CA ALA A 97 -1.04 44.58 -22.94
C ALA A 97 -0.22 44.26 -24.20
N GLY A 98 -0.71 43.31 -24.99
CA GLY A 98 -0.19 42.99 -26.32
C GLY A 98 -1.30 43.21 -27.35
N SER A 99 -1.47 44.46 -27.74
CA SER A 99 -2.31 44.89 -28.86
C SER A 99 -1.81 44.28 -30.17
N GLU A 100 -2.72 43.67 -30.91
CA GLU A 100 -2.59 43.37 -32.33
C GLU A 100 -2.21 44.64 -33.12
N PRO A 101 -1.43 44.49 -34.19
CA PRO A 101 -1.74 45.26 -35.39
C PRO A 101 -2.15 44.36 -36.56
N GLU A 102 -3.26 44.77 -37.17
CA GLU A 102 -3.77 44.34 -38.46
C GLU A 102 -2.79 44.50 -39.63
N GLY A 103 -3.05 43.74 -40.69
CA GLY A 103 -2.70 44.07 -42.09
C GLY A 103 -1.33 43.52 -42.52
N GLY A 104 -1.20 42.68 -43.55
CA GLY A 104 -1.99 42.60 -44.78
C GLY A 104 -1.18 43.22 -45.93
N ALA A 105 -0.38 42.39 -46.61
CA ALA A 105 0.03 42.51 -48.02
C ALA A 105 0.70 41.20 -48.44
#